data_AF-A0A7Y1T9J3-F1
#
_entry.id   AF-A0A7Y1T9J3-F1
#
_cell.length_a   1.000
_cell.length_b   1.000
_cell.length_c   1.000
_cell.angle_alpha   90.00
_cell.angle_beta   90.00
_cell.angle_gamma   90.00
#
_symmetry.space_group_name_H-M   'P 1'
#
loop_
_entity.id
_entity.type
_entity.pdbx_description
1 polymer ?
#
loop_
_entity_poly.entity_id
_entity_poly.type
_entity_poly.pdbx_seq_one_letter_code
_entity_poly.pdbx_strand_id
1 'polypeptide(L)'
;MKQSLVDKLAVIADRYEEVAALLGEAEVISDQKRFRDLSREYAEIEPIVQCYHKYRDMESALADAQALQQDDDEDMRAMAAEDASDCKAQLEQLAGELQTLLL
;
A
#
# COMPACT_ATOMS: atom_id res chain seq x y z
N MET A 1 -8.54 8.95 -4.83
CA MET A 1 -9.30 7.87 -4.15
C MET A 1 -10.30 8.48 -3.16
N LYS A 2 -11.44 7.83 -2.83
CA LYS A 2 -12.37 8.35 -1.80
C LYS A 2 -11.72 8.23 -0.41
N GLN A 3 -11.87 9.24 0.45
CA GLN A 3 -11.32 9.22 1.81
C GLN A 3 -11.75 7.97 2.60
N SER A 4 -13.03 7.61 2.50
CA SER A 4 -13.58 6.41 3.16
C SER A 4 -12.92 5.09 2.74
N LEU A 5 -12.28 5.04 1.56
CA LEU A 5 -11.56 3.86 1.10
C LEU A 5 -10.15 3.81 1.68
N VAL A 6 -9.48 4.97 1.75
CA VAL A 6 -8.18 5.12 2.42
C VAL A 6 -8.30 4.70 3.89
N ASP A 7 -9.33 5.17 4.60
CA ASP A 7 -9.54 4.85 6.01
C ASP A 7 -9.75 3.33 6.22
N LYS A 8 -10.45 2.66 5.30
CA LYS A 8 -10.61 1.20 5.33
C LYS A 8 -9.30 0.46 5.09
N LEU A 9 -8.50 0.90 4.12
CA LEU A 9 -7.20 0.30 3.82
C LEU A 9 -6.23 0.45 4.98
N ALA A 10 -6.25 1.60 5.67
CA ALA A 10 -5.48 1.80 6.89
C ALA A 10 -5.85 0.79 7.98
N VAL A 11 -7.14 0.58 8.24
CA VAL A 11 -7.62 -0.42 9.22
C VAL A 11 -7.18 -1.84 8.83
N ILE A 12 -7.21 -2.19 7.54
CA ILE A 12 -6.77 -3.51 7.05
C ILE A 12 -5.25 -3.65 7.23
N ALA A 13 -4.47 -2.61 6.96
CA ALA A 13 -3.03 -2.60 7.17
C ALA A 13 -2.66 -2.77 8.65
N ASP A 14 -3.32 -2.02 9.55
CA ASP A 14 -3.15 -2.16 11.00
C ASP A 14 -3.46 -3.60 11.45
N ARG A 15 -4.54 -4.18 10.93
CA ARG A 15 -4.92 -5.57 11.24
C ARG A 15 -3.89 -6.58 10.73
N TYR A 16 -3.32 -6.35 9.55
CA TYR A 16 -2.27 -7.20 9.01
C TYR A 16 -1.03 -7.20 9.88
N GLU A 17 -0.58 -6.03 10.36
CA GLU A 17 0.54 -5.95 11.30
C GLU A 17 0.22 -6.63 12.64
N GLU A 18 -0.99 -6.43 13.16
CA GLU A 18 -1.46 -7.10 14.38
C GLU A 18 -1.43 -8.63 14.23
N VAL A 19 -2.01 -9.17 13.15
CA VAL A 19 -2.03 -10.60 12.88
C VAL A 19 -0.62 -11.15 12.67
N ALA A 20 0.25 -10.40 11.99
CA ALA A 20 1.66 -10.77 11.82
C ALA A 20 2.36 -10.92 13.17
N ALA A 21 2.14 -9.96 14.08
CA ALA A 21 2.71 -9.99 15.43
C ALA A 21 2.17 -11.19 16.23
N LEU A 22 0.85 -11.42 16.21
CA LEU A 22 0.20 -12.54 16.87
C LEU A 22 0.72 -13.90 16.38
N LEU A 23 0.97 -14.05 15.08
CA LEU A 23 1.53 -15.28 14.50
C LEU A 23 2.97 -15.57 15.00
N GLY A 24 3.68 -14.56 15.51
CA GLY A 24 4.99 -14.71 16.14
C GLY A 24 4.94 -15.07 17.64
N GLU A 25 3.77 -15.02 18.27
CA GLU A 25 3.63 -15.28 19.70
C GLU A 25 3.66 -16.78 20.02
N ALA A 26 4.44 -17.18 21.04
CA ALA A 26 4.57 -18.58 21.44
C ALA A 26 3.23 -19.23 21.84
N GLU A 27 2.34 -18.46 22.48
CA GLU A 27 1.01 -18.93 22.86
C GLU A 27 0.15 -19.26 21.64
N VAL A 28 0.19 -18.43 20.60
CA VAL A 28 -0.53 -18.65 19.34
C VAL A 28 0.08 -19.81 18.57
N ILE A 29 1.40 -19.88 18.46
CA ILE A 29 2.10 -20.99 17.78
C ILE A 29 1.77 -22.34 18.42
N SER A 30 1.62 -22.37 19.74
CA SER A 30 1.26 -23.59 20.47
C SER A 30 -0.20 -24.02 20.27
N ASP A 31 -1.09 -23.11 19.88
CA ASP A 31 -2.50 -23.37 19.56
C ASP A 31 -2.69 -23.50 18.04
N GLN A 32 -2.66 -24.74 17.54
CA GLN A 32 -2.81 -25.01 16.10
C GLN A 32 -4.08 -24.43 15.47
N LYS A 33 -5.18 -24.33 16.23
CA LYS A 33 -6.43 -23.80 15.69
C LYS A 33 -6.31 -22.30 15.50
N ARG A 34 -5.88 -21.57 16.53
CA ARG A 34 -5.67 -20.11 16.45
C ARG A 34 -4.63 -19.76 15.40
N PHE A 35 -3.50 -20.47 15.37
CA PHE A 35 -2.47 -20.26 14.36
C PHE A 35 -3.00 -20.41 12.93
N ARG A 36 -3.80 -21.46 12.67
CA ARG A 36 -4.35 -21.72 11.33
C ARG A 36 -5.36 -20.65 10.92
N ASP A 37 -6.21 -20.22 11.85
CA ASP A 37 -7.23 -19.21 11.58
C ASP A 37 -6.57 -17.84 11.30
N LEU A 38 -5.58 -17.44 12.11
CA LEU A 38 -4.80 -16.21 11.90
C LEU A 38 -3.95 -16.27 10.61
N SER A 39 -3.35 -17.42 10.29
CA SER A 39 -2.57 -17.57 9.05
C SER A 39 -3.46 -17.41 7.81
N ARG A 40 -4.71 -17.87 7.88
CA ARG A 40 -5.67 -17.67 6.79
C ARG A 40 -6.06 -16.20 6.68
N GLU A 41 -6.38 -15.55 7.79
CA GLU A 41 -6.69 -14.13 7.81
C GLU A 41 -5.55 -13.30 7.22
N TYR A 42 -4.31 -13.56 7.64
CA TYR A 42 -3.11 -12.92 7.11
C TYR A 42 -3.01 -13.08 5.58
N ALA A 43 -3.14 -14.30 5.08
CA ALA A 43 -3.05 -14.59 3.65
C ALA A 43 -4.19 -13.96 2.83
N GLU A 44 -5.38 -13.78 3.43
CA GLU A 44 -6.52 -13.13 2.78
C GLU A 44 -6.30 -11.62 2.62
N ILE A 45 -5.71 -10.96 3.62
CA ILE A 45 -5.51 -9.50 3.61
C ILE A 45 -4.16 -9.07 3.05
N GLU A 46 -3.16 -9.96 3.00
CA GLU A 46 -1.82 -9.69 2.46
C GLU A 46 -1.83 -9.05 1.07
N PRO A 47 -2.60 -9.52 0.06
CA PRO A 47 -2.60 -8.91 -1.26
C PRO A 47 -3.13 -7.46 -1.25
N ILE A 48 -4.11 -7.18 -0.40
CA ILE A 48 -4.68 -5.84 -0.23
C ILE A 48 -3.62 -4.90 0.35
N VAL A 49 -2.94 -5.35 1.41
CA VAL A 49 -1.93 -4.56 2.11
C VAL A 49 -0.70 -4.32 1.24
N GLN A 50 -0.23 -5.34 0.51
CA GLN A 50 0.88 -5.20 -0.44
C GLN A 50 0.55 -4.21 -1.57
N CYS A 51 -0.66 -4.25 -2.12
CA CYS A 51 -1.11 -3.29 -3.12
C CYS A 51 -1.20 -1.87 -2.52
N TYR A 52 -1.66 -1.75 -1.27
CA TYR A 52 -1.77 -0.48 -0.57
C TYR A 52 -0.40 0.14 -0.26
N HIS A 53 0.59 -0.66 0.13
CA HIS A 53 1.96 -0.17 0.31
C HIS A 53 2.55 0.33 -1.00
N LYS A 54 2.39 -0.41 -2.11
CA LYS A 54 2.83 0.06 -3.44
C LYS A 54 2.17 1.38 -3.82
N TYR A 55 0.88 1.53 -3.53
CA TYR A 55 0.16 2.79 -3.75
C TYR A 55 0.78 3.93 -2.93
N ARG A 56 1.06 3.68 -1.64
CA ARG A 56 1.68 4.66 -0.73
C ARG A 56 3.09 5.07 -1.17
N ASP A 57 3.89 4.11 -1.63
CA ASP A 57 5.23 4.34 -2.16
C ASP A 57 5.18 5.19 -3.43
N MET A 58 4.23 4.88 -4.33
CA MET A 58 4.03 5.65 -5.56
C MET A 58 3.52 7.08 -5.28
N GLU A 59 2.72 7.27 -4.23
CA GLU A 59 2.33 8.62 -3.78
C GLU A 59 3.54 9.41 -3.27
N SER A 60 4.48 8.76 -2.59
CA SER A 60 5.74 9.40 -2.17
C SER A 60 6.60 9.74 -3.37
N ALA A 61 6.79 8.80 -4.30
CA ALA A 61 7.57 9.01 -5.51
C ALA A 61 7.00 10.17 -6.36
N LEU A 62 5.68 10.27 -6.46
CA LEU A 62 5.02 11.39 -7.11
C LEU A 62 5.32 12.72 -6.41
N ALA A 63 5.27 12.75 -5.08
CA ALA A 63 5.56 13.96 -4.32
C ALA A 63 7.02 14.40 -4.50
N ASP A 64 7.96 13.45 -4.51
CA ASP A 64 9.37 13.71 -4.74
C ASP A 64 9.62 14.24 -6.16
N ALA A 65 9.02 13.62 -7.18
CA ALA A 65 9.10 14.09 -8.57
C ALA A 65 8.49 15.50 -8.71
N GLN A 66 7.38 15.79 -8.05
CA GLN A 66 6.78 17.13 -8.05
C GLN A 66 7.65 18.18 -7.36
N ALA A 67 8.40 17.80 -6.32
CA ALA A 67 9.36 18.70 -5.69
C ALA A 67 10.51 19.05 -6.64
N LEU A 68 11.00 18.07 -7.41
CA LEU A 68 12.06 18.28 -8.41
C LEU A 68 11.63 19.13 -9.60
N GLN A 69 10.33 19.26 -9.88
CA GLN A 69 9.82 20.19 -10.90
C GLN A 69 10.04 21.67 -10.52
N GLN A 70 10.41 21.97 -9.29
CA GLN A 70 10.76 23.33 -8.86
C GLN A 70 12.26 23.64 -9.00
N ASP A 71 13.05 22.72 -9.55
CA ASP A 71 14.48 22.94 -9.80
C ASP A 71 14.68 24.04 -10.87
N ASP A 72 15.82 24.73 -10.81
CA ASP A 72 16.15 25.81 -11.73
C ASP A 72 16.57 25.29 -13.12
N ASP A 73 17.06 24.05 -13.19
CA ASP A 73 17.47 23.39 -14.43
C ASP A 73 16.25 22.90 -15.26
N GLU A 74 16.16 23.35 -16.51
CA GLU A 74 15.03 23.05 -17.40
C GLU A 74 14.96 21.57 -17.81
N ASP A 75 16.12 20.91 -18.00
CA ASP A 75 16.18 19.50 -18.36
C ASP A 75 15.74 18.63 -17.17
N MET A 76 16.14 19.02 -15.95
CA MET A 76 15.70 18.35 -14.72
C MET A 76 14.19 18.49 -14.50
N ARG A 77 13.62 19.69 -14.73
CA ARG A 77 12.17 19.88 -14.62
C ARG A 77 11.39 19.05 -15.64
N ALA A 78 11.88 18.93 -16.86
CA ALA A 78 11.24 18.15 -17.91
C ALA A 78 11.22 16.66 -17.57
N MET A 79 12.35 16.12 -17.08
CA MET A 79 12.44 14.74 -16.60
C MET A 79 11.49 14.48 -15.42
N ALA A 80 11.48 15.38 -14.43
CA ALA A 80 10.59 15.28 -13.28
C ALA A 80 9.10 15.39 -13.65
N ALA A 81 8.75 16.07 -14.75
CA ALA A 81 7.39 16.14 -15.28
C ALA A 81 6.94 14.81 -15.89
N GLU A 82 7.82 14.14 -16.61
CA GLU A 82 7.57 12.79 -17.15
C GLU A 82 7.40 11.77 -16.03
N ASP A 83 8.33 11.74 -15.07
CA ASP A 83 8.28 10.84 -13.91
C ASP A 83 6.98 11.03 -13.10
N ALA A 84 6.57 12.29 -12.87
CA ALA A 84 5.33 12.59 -12.18
C ALA A 84 4.09 12.15 -12.98
N SER A 85 4.13 12.18 -14.31
CA SER A 85 3.05 11.69 -15.16
C SER A 85 2.93 10.16 -15.04
N ASP A 86 4.05 9.45 -15.08
CA ASP A 86 4.10 7.99 -14.96
C ASP A 86 3.65 7.53 -13.57
N CYS A 87 4.09 8.22 -12.51
CA CYS A 87 3.64 7.93 -11.15
C CYS A 87 2.12 8.11 -11.00
N LYS A 88 1.53 9.15 -11.62
CA LYS A 88 0.07 9.34 -11.62
C LYS A 88 -0.67 8.21 -12.33
N ALA A 89 -0.18 7.76 -13.48
CA ALA A 89 -0.80 6.66 -14.22
C ALA A 89 -0.77 5.36 -13.39
N GLN A 90 0.36 5.08 -12.73
CA GLN A 90 0.49 3.92 -11.85
C GLN A 90 -0.40 4.02 -10.61
N LEU A 91 -0.55 5.21 -10.02
CA LEU A 91 -1.48 5.43 -8.91
C LEU A 91 -2.93 5.15 -9.29
N GLU A 92 -3.37 5.54 -10.48
CA GLU A 92 -4.71 5.23 -10.97
C GLU A 92 -4.92 3.74 -11.16
N GLN A 93 -3.94 3.03 -11.71
CA GLN A 93 -3.97 1.57 -11.84
C GLN A 93 -4.08 0.89 -10.46
N LEU A 94 -3.18 1.23 -9.53
CA LEU A 94 -3.15 0.65 -8.18
C LEU A 94 -4.45 0.96 -7.42
N ALA A 95 -5.02 2.16 -7.57
CA ALA A 95 -6.31 2.50 -6.98
C ALA A 95 -7.47 1.67 -7.54
N GLY A 96 -7.42 1.26 -8.80
CA GLY A 96 -8.38 0.34 -9.41
C GLY A 96 -8.20 -1.10 -8.92
N GLU A 97 -6.96 -1.56 -8.80
CA GLU A 97 -6.62 -2.87 -8.22
C GLU A 97 -7.11 -2.97 -6.78
N LEU A 98 -6.84 -1.96 -5.94
CA LEU A 98 -7.33 -1.89 -4.56
C LEU A 98 -8.85 -1.96 -4.46
N GLN A 99 -9.57 -1.28 -5.36
CA GLN A 99 -11.04 -1.38 -5.40
C GLN A 99 -11.51 -2.79 -5.75
N THR A 100 -10.78 -3.48 -6.63
CA THR A 100 -11.13 -4.84 -7.07
C THR A 100 -10.85 -5.86 -5.97
N LEU A 101 -9.76 -5.71 -5.22
CA LEU A 101 -9.40 -6.57 -4.10
C LEU A 101 -10.36 -6.43 -2.89
N LEU A 102 -11.17 -5.38 -2.85
CA LEU A 102 -12.14 -5.11 -1.77
C LEU A 102 -13.60 -5.51 -2.12
N LEU A 103 -13.83 -6.08 -3.31
CA LEU A 103 -15.14 -6.57 -3.78
C LEU A 103 -15.30 -8.08 -3.54
#